data_AF-A0A7C4EH85-F1
#
_entry.id   AF-A0A7C4EH85-F1
#
_cell.length_a   1.000
_cell.length_b   1.000
_cell.length_c   1.000
_cell.angle_alpha   90.00
_cell.angle_beta   90.00
_cell.angle_gamma   90.00
#
_symmetry.space_group_name_H-M   'P 1'
#
loop_
_entity.id
_entity.type
_entity.pdbx_description
1 polymer ?
#
loop_
_entity_poly.entity_id
_entity_poly.type
_entity_poly.pdbx_seq_one_letter_code
_entity_poly.pdbx_strand_id
1 'polypeptide(L)'
;MPLFPMAVLVASVALAQPTTRPIPPATVAATRPVFRPAPRPLGEPLGKVPLRDLCRLSMENGQIEVTTTLQSTSAMARPVTIPELDGQSKVICHDYIYSLENLLTRPDGRHITTKVDVRTANVNIEQTVQEGQQIHTVALYQSRSDSRTGLKAGQVRLTVTSTVTGAATRPQQISWQAEDLGALRRQRPAEIDQYLRPVLRTLHAEHLLAPEPWAAHQVLADPQPAAQLHADVMELVAKLDADAYLDRQEAAARLQKMGGHAAAVLSRLDRGRLSHEQRLAVERILQSPQTLSAAMIQSLRNDPNFLLDCLYVPDRSVRAAALARLQQMRPDVKFDIDADPDARAAGVARLRAALASVTPPQAGDR
;
A
#
# COMPACT_ATOMS: atom_id res chain seq x y z
N MET A 1 65.91 -7.31 39.39
CA MET A 1 64.86 -7.99 38.60
C MET A 1 64.49 -9.29 39.30
N PRO A 2 63.28 -9.41 39.88
CA PRO A 2 62.68 -10.70 40.17
C PRO A 2 61.40 -10.90 39.33
N LEU A 3 61.29 -12.11 38.78
CA LEU A 3 60.15 -12.64 38.03
C LEU A 3 59.02 -13.04 39.00
N PHE A 4 57.81 -12.54 38.77
CA PHE A 4 56.57 -13.02 39.41
C PHE A 4 55.87 -14.02 38.48
N PRO A 5 55.36 -15.16 38.98
CA PRO A 5 54.50 -16.03 38.19
C PRO A 5 53.04 -15.55 38.24
N MET A 6 52.42 -15.44 37.05
CA MET A 6 50.98 -15.26 36.90
C MET A 6 50.24 -16.58 37.16
N ALA A 7 49.34 -16.59 38.13
CA ALA A 7 48.37 -17.67 38.33
C ALA A 7 47.14 -17.43 37.44
N VAL A 8 46.85 -18.36 36.53
CA VAL A 8 45.64 -18.37 35.71
C VAL A 8 44.56 -19.16 36.44
N LEU A 9 43.46 -18.50 36.79
CA LEU A 9 42.28 -19.11 37.41
C LEU A 9 41.36 -19.63 36.29
N VAL A 10 41.28 -20.95 36.11
CA VAL A 10 40.33 -21.60 35.18
C VAL A 10 39.07 -21.93 35.96
N ALA A 11 37.98 -21.20 35.69
CA ALA A 11 36.66 -21.50 36.21
C ALA A 11 36.01 -22.59 35.34
N SER A 12 35.81 -23.79 35.92
CA SER A 12 35.07 -24.87 35.29
C SER A 12 33.56 -24.60 35.35
N VAL A 13 32.95 -24.36 34.19
CA VAL A 13 31.49 -24.29 34.04
C VAL A 13 30.96 -25.71 33.85
N ALA A 14 30.20 -26.21 34.82
CA ALA A 14 29.48 -27.46 34.72
C ALA A 14 28.26 -27.30 33.79
N LEU A 15 28.31 -27.92 32.61
CA LEU A 15 27.17 -28.00 31.69
C LEU A 15 26.16 -29.02 32.22
N ALA A 16 24.98 -28.55 32.61
CA ALA A 16 23.85 -29.41 32.92
C ALA A 16 23.36 -30.11 31.64
N GLN A 17 23.28 -31.44 31.67
CA GLN A 17 22.76 -32.23 30.56
C GLN A 17 21.24 -32.04 30.43
N PRO A 18 20.71 -31.90 29.19
CA PRO A 18 19.27 -31.78 28.97
C PRO A 18 18.58 -33.12 29.28
N THR A 19 17.69 -33.11 30.26
CA THR A 19 16.77 -34.22 30.53
C THR A 19 15.78 -34.37 29.36
N THR A 20 15.97 -35.39 28.55
CA THR A 20 15.04 -35.81 27.50
C THR A 20 13.78 -36.39 28.13
N ARG A 21 12.66 -35.66 28.02
CA ARG A 21 11.34 -36.22 28.33
C ARG A 21 10.93 -37.20 27.22
N PRO A 22 10.39 -38.39 27.55
CA PRO A 22 9.88 -39.33 26.56
C PRO A 22 8.67 -38.73 25.84
N ILE A 23 8.72 -38.73 24.51
CA ILE A 23 7.63 -38.32 23.63
C ILE A 23 6.58 -39.43 23.64
N PRO A 24 5.31 -39.16 23.98
CA PRO A 24 4.26 -40.17 23.90
C PRO A 24 4.04 -40.62 22.45
N PRO A 25 3.73 -41.91 22.20
CA PRO A 25 3.51 -42.43 20.86
C PRO A 25 2.37 -41.67 20.19
N ALA A 26 2.62 -41.19 18.97
CA ALA A 26 1.63 -40.47 18.17
C ALA A 26 0.43 -41.39 17.88
N THR A 27 -0.72 -41.05 18.45
CA THR A 27 -2.01 -41.64 18.06
C THR A 27 -2.28 -41.25 16.61
N VAL A 28 -2.06 -42.19 15.69
CA VAL A 28 -2.38 -42.02 14.26
C VAL A 28 -3.89 -41.94 14.13
N ALA A 29 -4.43 -40.72 14.10
CA ALA A 29 -5.83 -40.50 13.78
C ALA A 29 -6.09 -41.00 12.36
N ALA A 30 -7.02 -41.95 12.21
CA ALA A 30 -7.44 -42.49 10.93
C ALA A 30 -7.85 -41.35 10.00
N THR A 31 -7.03 -41.08 8.99
CA THR A 31 -7.26 -40.08 7.96
C THR A 31 -8.49 -40.46 7.18
N ARG A 32 -9.61 -39.78 7.43
CA ARG A 32 -10.79 -39.86 6.54
C ARG A 32 -10.32 -39.51 5.12
N PRO A 33 -10.69 -40.30 4.10
CA PRO A 33 -10.34 -39.98 2.72
C PRO A 33 -10.92 -38.60 2.39
N VAL A 34 -10.03 -37.64 2.12
CA VAL A 34 -10.41 -36.31 1.64
C VAL A 34 -11.04 -36.54 0.26
N PHE A 35 -12.35 -36.36 0.19
CA PHE A 35 -13.09 -36.46 -1.06
C PHE A 35 -12.56 -35.35 -1.98
N ARG A 36 -11.67 -35.72 -2.91
CA ARG A 36 -11.16 -34.81 -3.94
C ARG A 36 -12.29 -34.68 -4.97
N PRO A 37 -12.99 -33.54 -5.06
CA PRO A 37 -14.03 -33.38 -6.07
C PRO A 37 -13.43 -33.65 -7.45
N ALA A 38 -14.18 -34.34 -8.32
CA ALA A 38 -13.74 -34.64 -9.67
C ALA A 38 -13.32 -33.34 -10.38
N PRO A 39 -12.24 -33.37 -11.18
CA PRO A 39 -11.82 -32.19 -11.93
C PRO A 39 -12.97 -31.73 -12.82
N ARG A 40 -13.40 -30.47 -12.67
CA ARG A 40 -14.44 -29.89 -13.53
C ARG A 40 -13.93 -29.82 -14.98
N PRO A 41 -14.81 -29.92 -15.98
CA PRO A 41 -14.43 -29.82 -17.38
C PRO A 41 -13.67 -28.51 -17.66
N LEU A 42 -12.59 -28.61 -18.44
CA LEU A 42 -11.77 -27.47 -18.85
C LEU A 42 -12.63 -26.48 -19.65
N GLY A 43 -12.58 -25.20 -19.28
CA GLY A 43 -13.20 -24.11 -20.05
C GLY A 43 -14.64 -23.76 -19.68
N GLU A 44 -15.25 -24.38 -18.67
CA GLU A 44 -16.56 -23.95 -18.20
C GLU A 44 -16.54 -22.52 -17.64
N PRO A 45 -17.53 -21.68 -17.97
CA PRO A 45 -17.64 -20.34 -17.39
C PRO A 45 -17.73 -20.41 -15.87
N LEU A 46 -17.18 -19.42 -15.18
CA LEU A 46 -17.20 -19.33 -13.72
C LEU A 46 -18.56 -18.90 -13.15
N GLY A 47 -19.48 -18.47 -14.01
CA GLY A 47 -20.75 -17.88 -13.60
C GLY A 47 -20.55 -16.44 -13.11
N LYS A 48 -21.36 -16.04 -12.12
CA LYS A 48 -21.30 -14.72 -11.49
C LYS A 48 -20.41 -14.78 -10.26
N VAL A 49 -19.34 -13.99 -10.22
CA VAL A 49 -18.42 -13.92 -9.08
C VAL A 49 -18.07 -12.45 -8.82
N PRO A 50 -18.17 -11.96 -7.58
CA PRO A 50 -17.87 -10.56 -7.28
C PRO A 50 -16.38 -10.26 -7.45
N LEU A 51 -16.06 -9.02 -7.83
CA LEU A 51 -14.69 -8.60 -8.09
C LEU A 51 -13.76 -8.88 -6.90
N ARG A 52 -14.23 -8.62 -5.67
CA ARG A 52 -13.45 -8.80 -4.43
C ARG A 52 -13.05 -10.25 -4.11
N ASP A 53 -13.73 -11.22 -4.71
CA ASP A 53 -13.43 -12.66 -4.56
C ASP A 53 -12.52 -13.12 -5.72
N LEU A 54 -12.66 -12.50 -6.90
CA LEU A 54 -11.81 -12.78 -8.05
C LEU A 54 -10.43 -12.13 -7.94
N CYS A 55 -10.36 -10.84 -7.62
CA CYS A 55 -9.18 -9.99 -7.63
C CYS A 55 -9.26 -8.97 -6.50
N ARG A 56 -8.59 -9.24 -5.39
CA ARG A 56 -8.43 -8.26 -4.32
C ARG A 56 -7.01 -7.74 -4.33
N LEU A 57 -6.88 -6.47 -4.68
CA LEU A 57 -5.62 -5.74 -4.64
C LEU A 57 -5.41 -5.14 -3.25
N SER A 58 -4.25 -5.36 -2.65
CA SER A 58 -3.83 -4.76 -1.38
C SER A 58 -2.40 -4.26 -1.45
N MET A 59 -2.02 -3.39 -0.50
CA MET A 59 -0.62 -3.01 -0.28
C MET A 59 -0.09 -3.75 0.95
N GLU A 60 0.98 -4.52 0.79
CA GLU A 60 1.68 -5.21 1.87
C GLU A 60 3.18 -4.92 1.76
N ASN A 61 3.77 -4.32 2.78
CA ASN A 61 5.21 -3.97 2.82
C ASN A 61 5.69 -3.18 1.57
N GLY A 62 4.86 -2.26 1.07
CA GLY A 62 5.15 -1.47 -0.14
C GLY A 62 4.97 -2.24 -1.46
N GLN A 63 4.51 -3.49 -1.42
CA GLN A 63 4.21 -4.31 -2.59
C GLN A 63 2.70 -4.42 -2.81
N ILE A 64 2.31 -4.42 -4.08
CA ILE A 64 0.95 -4.70 -4.51
C ILE A 64 0.79 -6.22 -4.45
N GLU A 65 -0.10 -6.66 -3.58
CA GLU A 65 -0.50 -8.05 -3.47
C GLU A 65 -1.84 -8.25 -4.15
N VAL A 66 -2.00 -9.42 -4.78
CA VAL A 66 -3.24 -9.83 -5.42
C VAL A 66 -3.67 -11.13 -4.81
N THR A 67 -4.82 -11.09 -4.13
CA THR A 67 -5.42 -12.27 -3.51
C THR A 67 -6.68 -12.66 -4.28
N THR A 68 -6.92 -13.97 -4.40
CA THR A 68 -8.08 -14.55 -5.08
C THR A 68 -8.60 -15.73 -4.26
N THR A 69 -9.92 -15.91 -4.24
CA THR A 69 -10.54 -17.10 -3.63
C THR A 69 -10.68 -18.25 -4.63
N LEU A 70 -10.32 -18.03 -5.89
CA LEU A 70 -10.34 -19.06 -6.91
C LEU A 70 -9.29 -20.13 -6.58
N GLN A 71 -9.70 -21.39 -6.64
CA GLN A 71 -8.75 -22.50 -6.64
C GLN A 71 -7.99 -22.52 -7.96
N SER A 72 -6.70 -22.84 -7.93
CA SER A 72 -5.92 -23.08 -9.15
C SER A 72 -6.63 -24.15 -9.98
N THR A 73 -7.06 -23.79 -11.19
CA THR A 73 -7.83 -24.72 -12.03
C THR A 73 -7.04 -25.15 -13.26
N SER A 74 -6.71 -24.20 -14.14
CA SER A 74 -6.06 -24.48 -15.43
C SER A 74 -5.46 -23.22 -16.03
N ALA A 75 -4.55 -23.39 -16.99
CA ALA A 75 -3.96 -22.29 -17.75
C ALA A 75 -4.91 -21.68 -18.81
N MET A 76 -6.14 -22.17 -18.93
CA MET A 76 -7.10 -21.66 -19.91
C MET A 76 -7.90 -20.48 -19.36
N ALA A 77 -8.13 -19.47 -20.19
CA ALA A 77 -8.99 -18.36 -19.85
C ALA A 77 -10.44 -18.83 -19.71
N ARG A 78 -11.09 -18.44 -18.62
CA ARG A 78 -12.48 -18.78 -18.32
C ARG A 78 -13.32 -17.51 -18.32
N PRO A 79 -14.42 -17.47 -19.08
CA PRO A 79 -15.37 -16.37 -19.00
C PRO A 79 -15.96 -16.27 -17.58
N VAL A 80 -16.13 -15.05 -17.09
CA VAL A 80 -16.73 -14.76 -15.79
C VAL A 80 -17.57 -13.49 -15.88
N THR A 81 -18.71 -13.49 -15.19
CA THR A 81 -19.54 -12.28 -15.05
C THR A 81 -19.22 -11.65 -13.71
N ILE A 82 -18.78 -10.38 -13.73
CA ILE A 82 -18.40 -9.62 -12.54
C ILE A 82 -19.42 -8.50 -12.34
N PRO A 83 -20.29 -8.57 -11.32
CA PRO A 83 -21.38 -7.59 -11.13
C PRO A 83 -20.92 -6.13 -11.06
N GLU A 84 -19.70 -5.91 -10.58
CA GLU A 84 -19.12 -4.58 -10.37
C GLU A 84 -18.43 -4.01 -11.62
N LEU A 85 -18.19 -4.84 -12.64
CA LEU A 85 -17.53 -4.41 -13.87
C LEU A 85 -18.47 -4.54 -15.05
N ASP A 86 -18.63 -3.44 -15.79
CA ASP A 86 -19.28 -3.48 -17.09
C ASP A 86 -18.38 -4.21 -18.12
N GLY A 87 -19.01 -4.98 -19.01
CA GLY A 87 -18.34 -5.63 -20.12
C GLY A 87 -18.20 -7.14 -20.00
N GLN A 88 -17.24 -7.70 -20.74
CA GLN A 88 -16.93 -9.12 -20.76
C GLN A 88 -15.62 -9.37 -20.03
N SER A 89 -15.69 -10.16 -18.96
CA SER A 89 -14.51 -10.53 -18.17
C SER A 89 -14.08 -11.97 -18.43
N LYS A 90 -12.77 -12.20 -18.41
CA LYS A 90 -12.17 -13.53 -18.40
C LYS A 90 -11.03 -13.57 -17.37
N VAL A 91 -10.84 -14.74 -16.77
CA VAL A 91 -9.79 -14.96 -15.77
C VAL A 91 -8.98 -16.22 -16.08
N ILE A 92 -7.69 -16.16 -15.82
CA ILE A 92 -6.76 -17.28 -15.80
C ILE A 92 -6.22 -17.37 -14.37
N CYS A 93 -6.30 -18.55 -13.76
CA CYS A 93 -5.76 -18.79 -12.43
C CYS A 93 -5.02 -20.14 -12.43
N HIS A 94 -3.69 -20.06 -12.42
CA HIS A 94 -2.76 -21.17 -12.41
C HIS A 94 -1.64 -20.89 -11.40
N ASP A 95 -0.92 -21.93 -10.94
CA ASP A 95 -0.07 -21.90 -9.72
C ASP A 95 0.89 -20.71 -9.59
N TYR A 96 1.34 -20.14 -10.72
CA TYR A 96 2.27 -19.00 -10.75
C TYR A 96 1.79 -17.83 -11.61
N ILE A 97 0.57 -17.91 -12.14
CA ILE A 97 0.01 -16.95 -13.08
C ILE A 97 -1.45 -16.70 -12.72
N TYR A 98 -1.74 -15.46 -12.39
CA TYR A 98 -3.09 -14.95 -12.34
C TYR A 98 -3.25 -13.85 -13.38
N SER A 99 -4.35 -13.86 -14.12
CA SER A 99 -4.68 -12.84 -15.10
C SER A 99 -6.17 -12.58 -15.09
N LEU A 100 -6.57 -11.34 -14.83
CA LEU A 100 -7.93 -10.85 -15.02
C LEU A 100 -7.92 -9.87 -16.20
N GLU A 101 -8.80 -10.07 -17.17
CA GLU A 101 -9.01 -9.15 -18.28
C GLU A 101 -10.49 -8.83 -18.41
N ASN A 102 -10.82 -7.54 -18.45
CA ASN A 102 -12.17 -7.04 -18.68
C ASN A 102 -12.19 -6.17 -19.94
N LEU A 103 -13.07 -6.49 -20.89
CA LEU A 103 -13.30 -5.75 -22.11
C LEU A 103 -14.66 -5.05 -22.06
N LEU A 104 -14.64 -3.72 -22.04
CA LEU A 104 -15.82 -2.87 -22.10
C LEU A 104 -15.90 -2.19 -23.47
N THR A 105 -17.01 -2.38 -24.17
CA THR A 105 -17.34 -1.62 -25.38
C THR A 105 -18.40 -0.58 -25.04
N ARG A 106 -18.08 0.71 -25.20
CA ARG A 106 -19.01 1.81 -24.93
C ARG A 106 -19.90 2.10 -26.15
N PRO A 107 -21.08 2.72 -25.95
CA PRO A 107 -21.96 3.10 -27.05
C PRO A 107 -21.35 4.09 -28.06
N ASP A 108 -20.34 4.85 -27.64
CA ASP A 108 -19.58 5.78 -28.49
C ASP A 108 -18.51 5.08 -29.35
N GLY A 109 -18.45 3.74 -29.32
CA GLY A 109 -17.49 2.94 -30.06
C GLY A 109 -16.11 2.82 -29.40
N ARG A 110 -15.90 3.41 -28.22
CA ARG A 110 -14.65 3.22 -27.48
C ARG A 110 -14.56 1.81 -26.89
N HIS A 111 -13.42 1.17 -27.08
CA HIS A 111 -13.10 -0.11 -26.45
C HIS A 111 -12.11 0.13 -25.31
N ILE A 112 -12.44 -0.35 -24.11
CA ILE A 112 -11.61 -0.22 -22.92
C ILE A 112 -11.28 -1.63 -22.43
N THR A 113 -10.01 -2.00 -22.52
CA THR A 113 -9.50 -3.25 -21.96
C THR A 113 -8.76 -2.93 -20.68
N THR A 114 -9.20 -3.49 -19.55
CA THR A 114 -8.49 -3.39 -18.26
C THR A 114 -7.96 -4.77 -17.88
N LYS A 115 -6.69 -4.84 -17.49
CA LYS A 115 -5.99 -6.09 -17.23
C LYS A 115 -5.21 -6.03 -15.91
N VAL A 116 -5.25 -7.11 -15.14
CA VAL A 116 -4.39 -7.34 -13.97
C VAL A 116 -3.68 -8.66 -14.20
N ASP A 117 -2.37 -8.60 -14.42
CA ASP A 117 -1.50 -9.77 -14.53
C ASP A 117 -0.62 -9.88 -13.29
N VAL A 118 -0.53 -11.08 -12.74
CA VAL A 118 0.30 -11.40 -11.59
C VAL A 118 1.11 -12.62 -11.94
N ARG A 119 2.42 -12.50 -11.76
CA ARG A 119 3.38 -13.59 -11.89
C ARG A 119 4.23 -13.61 -10.63
N THR A 120 4.94 -14.71 -10.40
CA THR A 120 5.89 -14.81 -9.26
C THR A 120 6.84 -13.62 -9.17
N ALA A 121 7.28 -13.10 -10.31
CA ALA A 121 8.28 -12.04 -10.37
C ALA A 121 7.70 -10.61 -10.46
N ASN A 122 6.40 -10.43 -10.73
CA ASN A 122 5.83 -9.09 -10.95
C ASN A 122 4.31 -9.03 -10.88
N VAL A 123 3.83 -7.80 -10.70
CA VAL A 123 2.43 -7.40 -10.88
C VAL A 123 2.36 -6.36 -11.98
N ASN A 124 1.41 -6.48 -12.90
CA ASN A 124 1.13 -5.50 -13.95
C ASN A 124 -0.36 -5.17 -13.97
N ILE A 125 -0.69 -3.90 -13.83
CA ILE A 125 -2.04 -3.36 -13.97
C ILE A 125 -2.05 -2.47 -15.19
N GLU A 126 -2.86 -2.80 -16.18
CA GLU A 126 -2.88 -2.12 -17.48
C GLU A 126 -4.31 -1.74 -17.86
N GLN A 127 -4.46 -0.57 -18.49
CA GLN A 127 -5.68 -0.20 -19.19
C GLN A 127 -5.31 0.30 -20.58
N THR A 128 -5.96 -0.25 -21.60
CA THR A 128 -5.87 0.20 -22.98
C THR A 128 -7.23 0.74 -23.41
N VAL A 129 -7.26 2.00 -23.84
CA VAL A 129 -8.43 2.68 -24.41
C VAL A 129 -8.18 2.85 -25.90
N GLN A 130 -9.06 2.28 -26.71
CA GLN A 130 -9.06 2.46 -28.16
C GLN A 130 -10.26 3.32 -28.58
N GLU A 131 -9.97 4.42 -29.27
CA GLU A 131 -10.95 5.38 -29.79
C GLU A 131 -10.65 5.65 -31.27
N GLY A 132 -11.40 4.99 -32.15
CA GLY A 132 -11.14 5.02 -33.59
C GLY A 132 -9.75 4.47 -33.93
N GLN A 133 -8.87 5.35 -34.41
CA GLN A 133 -7.46 5.03 -34.72
C GLN A 133 -6.50 5.32 -33.57
N GLN A 134 -6.96 5.92 -32.46
CA GLN A 134 -6.10 6.23 -31.33
C GLN A 134 -6.13 5.11 -30.30
N ILE A 135 -4.95 4.68 -29.84
CA ILE A 135 -4.76 3.70 -28.78
C ILE A 135 -3.96 4.36 -27.67
N HIS A 136 -4.55 4.44 -26.48
CA HIS A 136 -3.93 4.96 -25.28
C HIS A 136 -3.80 3.86 -24.24
N THR A 137 -2.58 3.55 -23.82
CA THR A 137 -2.28 2.51 -22.83
C THR A 137 -1.62 3.11 -21.60
N VAL A 138 -2.17 2.82 -20.43
CA VAL A 138 -1.58 3.14 -19.12
C VAL A 138 -1.24 1.83 -18.43
N ALA A 139 0.02 1.64 -18.03
CA ALA A 139 0.50 0.43 -17.38
C ALA A 139 1.31 0.75 -16.11
N LEU A 140 0.88 0.20 -14.97
CA LEU A 140 1.65 0.16 -13.73
C LEU A 140 2.26 -1.22 -13.56
N TYR A 141 3.59 -1.25 -13.55
CA TYR A 141 4.37 -2.47 -13.34
C TYR A 141 5.11 -2.40 -12.00
N GLN A 142 5.08 -3.47 -11.22
CA GLN A 142 5.90 -3.63 -10.02
C GLN A 142 6.71 -4.92 -10.07
N SER A 143 8.02 -4.82 -9.83
CA SER A 143 8.90 -5.99 -9.72
C SER A 143 8.82 -6.58 -8.31
N ARG A 144 8.60 -7.90 -8.17
CA ARG A 144 8.61 -8.60 -6.87
C ARG A 144 9.95 -9.29 -6.59
N SER A 145 10.69 -9.61 -7.64
CA SER A 145 12.07 -10.08 -7.57
C SER A 145 12.97 -9.13 -8.35
N ASP A 146 14.28 -9.26 -8.19
CA ASP A 146 15.22 -8.63 -9.12
C ASP A 146 14.99 -9.26 -10.49
N SER A 147 14.35 -8.51 -11.37
CA SER A 147 13.87 -9.01 -12.65
C SER A 147 14.78 -8.55 -13.78
N ARG A 148 14.73 -9.26 -14.91
CA ARG A 148 15.44 -8.86 -16.14
C ARG A 148 14.97 -7.51 -16.71
N THR A 149 13.93 -6.90 -16.14
CA THR A 149 13.39 -5.61 -16.60
C THR A 149 14.24 -4.42 -16.17
N GLY A 150 15.29 -4.64 -15.36
CA GLY A 150 16.15 -3.60 -14.80
C GLY A 150 15.60 -2.94 -13.54
N LEU A 151 14.40 -3.36 -13.10
CA LEU A 151 13.81 -2.92 -11.84
C LEU A 151 14.23 -3.86 -10.71
N LYS A 152 14.62 -3.26 -9.58
CA LYS A 152 14.88 -3.98 -8.32
C LYS A 152 13.56 -4.44 -7.71
N ALA A 153 13.62 -5.48 -6.85
CA ALA A 153 12.45 -5.88 -6.07
C ALA A 153 11.81 -4.69 -5.32
N GLY A 154 10.48 -4.58 -5.40
CA GLY A 154 9.68 -3.48 -4.84
C GLY A 154 9.46 -2.29 -5.80
N GLN A 155 10.38 -2.05 -6.74
CA GLN A 155 10.32 -0.89 -7.62
C GLN A 155 9.11 -0.92 -8.55
N VAL A 156 8.54 0.26 -8.75
CA VAL A 156 7.38 0.49 -9.61
C VAL A 156 7.76 1.32 -10.83
N ARG A 157 7.05 1.08 -11.93
CA ARG A 157 7.13 1.86 -13.16
C ARG A 157 5.74 2.12 -13.71
N LEU A 158 5.37 3.39 -13.87
CA LEU A 158 4.18 3.81 -14.59
C LEU A 158 4.59 4.19 -16.02
N THR A 159 3.95 3.59 -17.02
CA THR A 159 4.17 3.87 -18.43
C THR A 159 2.86 4.31 -19.07
N VAL A 160 2.93 5.38 -19.87
CA VAL A 160 1.81 5.86 -20.67
C VAL A 160 2.26 5.88 -22.12
N THR A 161 1.53 5.17 -22.97
CA THR A 161 1.81 5.04 -24.40
C THR A 161 0.60 5.53 -25.19
N SER A 162 0.81 6.42 -26.16
CA SER A 162 -0.22 6.87 -27.10
C SER A 162 0.24 6.58 -28.52
N THR A 163 -0.57 5.85 -29.28
CA THR A 163 -0.29 5.46 -30.66
C THR A 163 -1.48 5.81 -31.55
N VAL A 164 -1.23 6.34 -32.74
CA VAL A 164 -2.27 6.58 -33.76
C VAL A 164 -2.06 5.57 -34.87
N THR A 165 -2.96 4.60 -34.99
CA THR A 165 -2.98 3.61 -36.05
C THR A 165 -3.17 4.31 -37.41
N GLY A 166 -2.40 3.89 -38.42
CA GLY A 166 -2.49 4.43 -39.79
C GLY A 166 -1.73 5.73 -40.05
N ALA A 167 -1.24 6.43 -39.02
CA ALA A 167 -0.34 7.57 -39.18
C ALA A 167 1.13 7.11 -39.08
N ALA A 168 2.03 7.73 -39.85
CA ALA A 168 3.48 7.50 -39.73
C ALA A 168 4.11 8.11 -38.46
N THR A 169 3.28 8.52 -37.49
CA THR A 169 3.70 9.17 -36.26
C THR A 169 4.27 8.13 -35.29
N ARG A 170 5.47 8.40 -34.75
CA ARG A 170 6.08 7.54 -33.74
C ARG A 170 5.20 7.51 -32.48
N PRO A 171 5.01 6.35 -31.83
CA PRO A 171 4.28 6.27 -30.57
C PRO A 171 4.94 7.19 -29.54
N GLN A 172 4.12 7.95 -28.82
CA GLN A 172 4.59 8.75 -27.69
C GLN A 172 4.55 7.87 -26.46
N GLN A 173 5.71 7.67 -25.83
CA GLN A 173 5.83 6.88 -24.60
C GLN A 173 6.49 7.73 -23.52
N ILE A 174 5.84 7.83 -22.37
CA ILE A 174 6.35 8.50 -21.18
C ILE A 174 6.40 7.46 -20.07
N SER A 175 7.47 7.47 -19.27
CA SER A 175 7.64 6.51 -18.18
C SER A 175 8.24 7.17 -16.94
N TRP A 176 7.71 6.80 -15.78
CA TRP A 176 8.17 7.24 -14.47
C TRP A 176 8.46 6.01 -13.61
N GLN A 177 9.57 6.04 -12.87
CA GLN A 177 10.03 4.95 -12.01
C GLN A 177 10.24 5.46 -10.59
N ALA A 178 9.96 4.63 -9.61
CA ALA A 178 10.21 4.93 -8.20
C ALA A 178 10.49 3.64 -7.39
N GLU A 179 10.94 3.83 -6.15
CA GLU A 179 11.25 2.74 -5.22
C GLU A 179 10.01 1.91 -4.83
N ASP A 180 8.86 2.57 -4.72
CA ASP A 180 7.56 1.98 -4.44
C ASP A 180 6.43 2.91 -4.95
N LEU A 181 5.18 2.46 -4.86
CA LEU A 181 4.01 3.24 -5.30
C LEU A 181 3.82 4.54 -4.50
N GLY A 182 4.16 4.53 -3.20
CA GLY A 182 4.07 5.71 -2.34
C GLY A 182 5.07 6.80 -2.74
N ALA A 183 6.29 6.42 -3.09
CA ALA A 183 7.33 7.29 -3.62
C ALA A 183 6.92 7.84 -4.98
N LEU A 184 6.37 7.01 -5.88
CA LEU A 184 5.86 7.48 -7.17
C LEU A 184 4.77 8.54 -6.99
N ARG A 185 3.82 8.32 -6.08
CA ARG A 185 2.76 9.28 -5.75
C ARG A 185 3.30 10.59 -5.17
N ARG A 186 4.31 10.54 -4.30
CA ARG A 186 4.96 11.76 -3.76
C ARG A 186 5.68 12.55 -4.85
N GLN A 187 6.32 11.86 -5.80
CA GLN A 187 7.12 12.50 -6.85
C GLN A 187 6.27 13.00 -8.04
N ARG A 188 5.15 12.32 -8.34
CA ARG A 188 4.32 12.51 -9.53
C ARG A 188 2.81 12.48 -9.21
N PRO A 189 2.32 13.34 -8.30
CA PRO A 189 0.92 13.27 -7.85
C PRO A 189 -0.06 13.58 -9.00
N ALA A 190 0.26 14.54 -9.87
CA ALA A 190 -0.59 14.93 -10.99
C ALA A 190 -0.73 13.78 -12.01
N GLU A 191 0.36 13.12 -12.36
CA GLU A 191 0.37 12.02 -13.32
C GLU A 191 -0.34 10.77 -12.77
N ILE A 192 -0.23 10.51 -11.47
CA ILE A 192 -0.98 9.44 -10.80
C ILE A 192 -2.49 9.71 -10.88
N ASP A 193 -2.91 10.94 -10.57
CA ASP A 193 -4.32 11.30 -10.61
C ASP A 193 -4.89 11.33 -12.02
N GLN A 194 -4.10 11.76 -13.00
CA GLN A 194 -4.50 11.83 -14.40
C GLN A 194 -4.58 10.45 -15.06
N TYR A 195 -3.58 9.59 -14.86
CA TYR A 195 -3.43 8.36 -15.63
C TYR A 195 -3.77 7.11 -14.83
N LEU A 196 -3.18 6.93 -13.64
CA LEU A 196 -3.29 5.67 -12.90
C LEU A 196 -4.62 5.56 -12.14
N ARG A 197 -5.07 6.63 -11.51
CA ARG A 197 -6.27 6.61 -10.67
C ARG A 197 -7.54 6.19 -11.42
N PRO A 198 -7.80 6.63 -12.68
CA PRO A 198 -8.92 6.10 -13.45
C PRO A 198 -8.87 4.57 -13.63
N VAL A 199 -7.68 4.01 -13.87
CA VAL A 199 -7.48 2.56 -13.99
C VAL A 199 -7.82 1.84 -12.68
N LEU A 200 -7.30 2.35 -11.56
CA LEU A 200 -7.58 1.79 -10.24
C LEU A 200 -9.06 1.95 -9.85
N ARG A 201 -9.72 3.03 -10.27
CA ARG A 201 -11.16 3.22 -10.07
C ARG A 201 -11.97 2.16 -10.78
N THR A 202 -11.63 1.84 -12.04
CA THR A 202 -12.28 0.73 -12.76
C THR A 202 -12.16 -0.59 -11.98
N LEU A 203 -11.06 -0.80 -11.27
CA LEU A 203 -10.81 -2.01 -10.48
C LEU A 203 -11.28 -1.92 -9.01
N HIS A 204 -11.98 -0.85 -8.63
CA HIS A 204 -12.36 -0.56 -7.23
C HIS A 204 -11.16 -0.62 -6.25
N ALA A 205 -9.99 -0.17 -6.72
CA ALA A 205 -8.71 -0.29 -6.04
C ALA A 205 -8.02 1.06 -5.77
N GLU A 206 -8.78 2.16 -5.71
CA GLU A 206 -8.24 3.49 -5.40
C GLU A 206 -7.60 3.55 -4.00
N HIS A 207 -7.94 2.63 -3.08
CA HIS A 207 -7.30 2.52 -1.76
C HIS A 207 -5.81 2.17 -1.81
N LEU A 208 -5.30 1.64 -2.93
CA LEU A 208 -3.84 1.47 -3.13
C LEU A 208 -3.10 2.80 -3.14
N LEU A 209 -3.81 3.90 -3.40
CA LEU A 209 -3.29 5.26 -3.37
C LEU A 209 -3.45 5.92 -1.99
N ALA A 210 -3.94 5.20 -0.97
CA ALA A 210 -4.02 5.72 0.38
C ALA A 210 -2.63 6.13 0.88
N PRO A 211 -2.48 7.25 1.60
CA PRO A 211 -1.21 7.59 2.22
C PRO A 211 -0.83 6.57 3.28
N GLU A 212 0.47 6.38 3.45
CA GLU A 212 1.02 5.68 4.60
C GLU A 212 0.46 6.30 5.91
N PRO A 213 0.05 5.49 6.90
CA PRO A 213 -0.57 6.00 8.12
C PRO A 213 0.27 7.07 8.83
N TRP A 214 1.58 6.87 8.91
CA TRP A 214 2.51 7.82 9.54
C TRP A 214 2.53 9.17 8.79
N ALA A 215 2.42 9.16 7.47
CA ALA A 215 2.43 10.37 6.64
C ALA A 215 1.11 11.12 6.78
N ALA A 216 -0.01 10.38 6.82
CA ALA A 216 -1.32 10.95 7.10
C ALA A 216 -1.35 11.63 8.47
N HIS A 217 -0.80 10.98 9.50
CA HIS A 217 -0.66 11.58 10.83
C HIS A 217 0.19 12.85 10.83
N GLN A 218 1.34 12.88 10.14
CA GLN A 218 2.15 14.12 10.04
C GLN A 218 1.39 15.28 9.39
N VAL A 219 0.55 14.99 8.39
CA VAL A 219 -0.22 16.02 7.69
C VAL A 219 -1.42 16.49 8.50
N LEU A 220 -2.13 15.57 9.15
CA LEU A 220 -3.42 15.82 9.80
C LEU A 220 -3.34 16.07 11.29
N ALA A 221 -2.20 15.81 11.93
CA ALA A 221 -2.02 16.12 13.35
C ALA A 221 -2.26 17.60 13.61
N ASP A 222 -3.07 17.87 14.63
CA ASP A 222 -3.19 19.20 15.18
C ASP A 222 -1.79 19.69 15.59
N PRO A 223 -1.45 20.95 15.33
CA PRO A 223 -0.20 21.50 15.78
C PRO A 223 -0.19 21.50 17.32
N GLN A 224 0.41 20.46 17.90
CA GLN A 224 0.65 20.41 19.34
C GLN A 224 1.66 21.52 19.69
N PRO A 225 1.46 22.25 20.80
CA PRO A 225 2.45 23.22 21.26
C PRO A 225 3.81 22.53 21.40
N ALA A 226 4.85 23.13 20.79
CA ALA A 226 6.17 22.52 20.70
C ALA A 226 6.74 22.13 22.09
N ALA A 227 6.40 22.88 23.13
CA ALA A 227 6.81 22.60 24.51
C ALA A 227 6.18 21.31 25.06
N GLN A 228 4.88 21.09 24.83
CA GLN A 228 4.20 19.88 25.29
C GLN A 228 4.72 18.65 24.53
N LEU A 229 4.83 18.76 23.20
CA LEU A 229 5.37 17.68 22.37
C LEU A 229 6.78 17.28 22.82
N HIS A 230 7.65 18.27 23.11
CA HIS A 230 8.99 18.00 23.63
C HIS A 230 8.93 17.29 24.98
N ALA A 231 8.10 17.75 25.92
CA ALA A 231 7.95 17.11 27.22
C ALA A 231 7.48 15.65 27.10
N ASP A 232 6.45 15.40 26.29
CA ASP A 232 5.91 14.05 26.06
C ASP A 232 6.95 13.11 25.45
N VAL A 233 7.71 13.58 24.44
CA VAL A 233 8.79 12.80 23.83
C VAL A 233 9.88 12.50 24.84
N MET A 234 10.29 13.47 25.67
CA MET A 234 11.33 13.24 26.68
C MET A 234 10.89 12.25 27.77
N GLU A 235 9.62 12.28 28.18
CA GLU A 235 9.05 11.30 29.10
C GLU A 235 9.12 9.88 28.51
N LEU A 236 8.74 9.72 27.24
CA LEU A 236 8.79 8.43 26.57
C LEU A 236 10.22 7.95 26.34
N VAL A 237 11.15 8.85 26.01
CA VAL A 237 12.58 8.51 25.88
C VAL A 237 13.15 8.01 27.20
N ALA A 238 12.78 8.62 28.33
CA ALA A 238 13.19 8.13 29.65
C ALA A 238 12.70 6.68 29.88
N LYS A 239 11.47 6.36 29.49
CA LYS A 239 10.87 5.02 29.60
C LYS A 239 11.48 3.97 28.68
N LEU A 240 12.24 4.36 27.64
CA LEU A 240 12.96 3.41 26.80
C LEU A 240 14.11 2.69 27.53
N ASP A 241 14.50 3.14 28.73
CA ASP A 241 15.50 2.48 29.60
C ASP A 241 14.86 1.88 30.87
N ALA A 242 13.53 1.77 30.93
CA ALA A 242 12.84 1.23 32.10
C ALA A 242 13.23 -0.23 32.33
N ASP A 243 13.35 -0.68 33.59
CA ASP A 243 13.71 -2.08 33.90
C ASP A 243 12.71 -3.08 33.32
N ALA A 244 11.42 -2.73 33.33
CA ALA A 244 10.36 -3.55 32.80
C ALA A 244 10.30 -3.50 31.27
N TYR A 245 10.39 -4.68 30.63
CA TYR A 245 10.34 -4.82 29.18
C TYR A 245 9.05 -4.25 28.55
N LEU A 246 7.91 -4.41 29.23
CA LEU A 246 6.62 -3.93 28.74
C LEU A 246 6.59 -2.39 28.63
N ASP A 247 7.19 -1.69 29.59
CA ASP A 247 7.25 -0.23 29.60
C ASP A 247 8.11 0.30 28.44
N ARG A 248 9.23 -0.37 28.15
CA ARG A 248 10.10 -0.05 27.01
C ARG A 248 9.37 -0.23 25.68
N GLN A 249 8.65 -1.35 25.54
CA GLN A 249 7.81 -1.66 24.37
C GLN A 249 6.71 -0.63 24.18
N GLU A 250 5.97 -0.28 25.23
CA GLU A 250 4.89 0.70 25.15
C GLU A 250 5.43 2.09 24.80
N ALA A 251 6.54 2.50 25.41
CA ALA A 251 7.19 3.77 25.10
C ALA A 251 7.65 3.85 23.64
N ALA A 252 8.28 2.79 23.13
CA ALA A 252 8.68 2.70 21.73
C ALA A 252 7.48 2.76 20.78
N ALA A 253 6.41 2.00 21.07
CA ALA A 253 5.18 2.01 20.27
C ALA A 253 4.50 3.39 20.28
N ARG A 254 4.48 4.09 21.42
CA ARG A 254 3.95 5.46 21.52
C ARG A 254 4.80 6.45 20.73
N LEU A 255 6.13 6.40 20.82
CA LEU A 255 7.02 7.26 20.02
C LEU A 255 6.84 7.01 18.51
N GLN A 256 6.70 5.74 18.10
CA GLN A 256 6.40 5.40 16.71
C GLN A 256 5.04 5.93 16.26
N LYS A 257 4.01 5.82 17.12
CA LYS A 257 2.66 6.36 16.85
C LYS A 257 2.66 7.88 16.70
N MET A 258 3.51 8.59 17.45
CA MET A 258 3.72 10.05 17.30
C MET A 258 4.41 10.41 15.98
N GLY A 259 5.07 9.44 15.33
CA GLY A 259 5.60 9.55 13.98
C GLY A 259 6.59 10.70 13.80
N GLY A 260 6.36 11.54 12.79
CA GLY A 260 7.28 12.62 12.42
C GLY A 260 7.50 13.68 13.49
N HIS A 261 6.50 13.91 14.36
CA HIS A 261 6.63 14.88 15.45
C HIS A 261 7.65 14.41 16.49
N ALA A 262 7.58 13.13 16.88
CA ALA A 262 8.60 12.53 17.73
C ALA A 262 9.95 12.51 17.02
N ALA A 263 10.01 12.07 15.75
CA ALA A 263 11.26 12.05 14.98
C ALA A 263 11.95 13.43 14.90
N ALA A 264 11.18 14.52 14.71
CA ALA A 264 11.71 15.88 14.67
C ALA A 264 12.35 16.28 16.01
N VAL A 265 11.75 15.91 17.15
CA VAL A 265 12.33 16.15 18.49
C VAL A 265 13.55 15.25 18.70
N LEU A 266 13.42 13.95 18.46
CA LEU A 266 14.46 12.95 18.60
C LEU A 266 15.71 13.27 17.77
N SER A 267 15.54 13.83 16.56
CA SER A 267 16.66 14.22 15.69
C SER A 267 17.50 15.40 16.23
N ARG A 268 16.98 16.14 17.20
CA ARG A 268 17.66 17.26 17.85
C ARG A 268 18.29 16.87 19.19
N LEU A 269 18.02 15.67 19.71
CA LEU A 269 18.58 15.21 20.98
C LEU A 269 20.10 15.02 20.90
N ASP A 270 20.77 15.32 22.01
CA ASP A 270 22.17 14.96 22.23
C ASP A 270 22.26 13.46 22.57
N ARG A 271 22.60 12.65 21.56
CA ARG A 271 22.67 11.18 21.68
C ARG A 271 23.76 10.71 22.64
N GLY A 272 24.74 11.56 22.96
CA GLY A 272 25.80 11.26 23.92
C GLY A 272 25.29 11.14 25.36
N ARG A 273 24.12 11.71 25.66
CA ARG A 273 23.49 11.67 27.00
C ARG A 273 22.50 10.52 27.18
N LEU A 274 22.16 9.81 26.11
CA LEU A 274 21.24 8.68 26.16
C LEU A 274 21.98 7.40 26.56
N SER A 275 21.28 6.51 27.29
CA SER A 275 21.75 5.14 27.52
C SER A 275 21.96 4.41 26.19
N HIS A 276 22.68 3.28 26.22
CA HIS A 276 22.88 2.48 25.01
C HIS A 276 21.53 1.97 24.45
N GLU A 277 20.62 1.52 25.31
CA GLU A 277 19.31 1.01 24.91
C GLU A 277 18.41 2.13 24.35
N GLN A 278 18.35 3.29 25.00
CA GLN A 278 17.64 4.47 24.50
C GLN A 278 18.16 4.90 23.13
N ARG A 279 19.49 4.94 22.95
CA ARG A 279 20.10 5.36 21.69
C ARG A 279 19.72 4.41 20.55
N LEU A 280 19.82 3.10 20.76
CA LEU A 280 19.41 2.11 19.76
C LEU A 280 17.91 2.19 19.43
N ALA A 281 17.06 2.40 20.43
CA ALA A 281 15.62 2.57 20.22
C ALA A 281 15.31 3.84 19.42
N VAL A 282 15.95 4.96 19.76
CA VAL A 282 15.82 6.24 19.04
C VAL A 282 16.35 6.12 17.61
N GLU A 283 17.51 5.48 17.40
CA GLU A 283 18.05 5.22 16.06
C GLU A 283 17.08 4.38 15.21
N ARG A 284 16.49 3.34 15.79
CA ARG A 284 15.46 2.53 15.11
C ARG A 284 14.22 3.35 14.72
N ILE A 285 13.78 4.27 15.58
CA ILE A 285 12.67 5.18 15.29
C ILE A 285 13.05 6.20 14.21
N LEU A 286 14.27 6.73 14.23
CA LEU A 286 14.78 7.68 13.24
C LEU A 286 15.13 7.05 11.89
N GLN A 287 15.43 5.75 11.86
CA GLN A 287 15.52 4.94 10.65
C GLN A 287 14.14 4.67 10.04
N SER A 288 13.06 4.95 10.78
CA SER A 288 11.68 4.91 10.29
C SER A 288 11.36 6.14 9.42
N PRO A 289 10.29 6.08 8.60
CA PRO A 289 10.23 6.71 7.29
C PRO A 289 10.32 8.25 7.27
N GLN A 290 10.79 8.75 6.12
CA GLN A 290 11.12 10.15 5.80
C GLN A 290 10.13 11.17 6.37
N THR A 291 10.60 12.06 7.25
CA THR A 291 9.83 13.21 7.70
C THR A 291 9.47 14.12 6.53
N LEU A 292 8.20 14.48 6.38
CA LEU A 292 7.76 15.46 5.40
C LEU A 292 8.24 16.85 5.82
N SER A 293 8.61 17.69 4.85
CA SER A 293 8.95 19.09 5.14
C SER A 293 7.70 19.88 5.57
N ALA A 294 7.88 20.96 6.34
CA ALA A 294 6.76 21.79 6.77
C ALA A 294 5.95 22.37 5.59
N ALA A 295 6.63 22.76 4.50
CA ALA A 295 5.98 23.21 3.27
C ALA A 295 5.13 22.11 2.61
N MET A 296 5.65 20.87 2.57
CA MET A 296 4.93 19.72 2.03
C MET A 296 3.71 19.37 2.90
N ILE A 297 3.87 19.37 4.22
CA ILE A 297 2.77 19.17 5.18
C ILE A 297 1.66 20.18 4.92
N GLN A 298 2.01 21.47 4.82
CA GLN A 298 1.03 22.52 4.59
C GLN A 298 0.35 22.40 3.22
N SER A 299 1.10 22.00 2.18
CA SER A 299 0.54 21.74 0.85
C SER A 299 -0.49 20.60 0.89
N LEU A 300 -0.11 19.43 1.42
CA LEU A 300 -0.96 18.23 1.49
C LEU A 300 -2.18 18.44 2.41
N ARG A 301 -2.05 19.22 3.48
CA ARG A 301 -3.17 19.58 4.39
C ARG A 301 -4.27 20.37 3.69
N ASN A 302 -3.95 21.02 2.58
CA ASN A 302 -4.89 21.80 1.76
C ASN A 302 -5.24 21.12 0.44
N ASP A 303 -4.70 19.92 0.18
CA ASP A 303 -4.98 19.18 -1.04
C ASP A 303 -6.22 18.29 -0.84
N PRO A 304 -7.36 18.58 -1.51
CA PRO A 304 -8.57 17.79 -1.36
C PRO A 304 -8.37 16.33 -1.80
N ASN A 305 -7.49 16.06 -2.77
CA ASN A 305 -7.24 14.69 -3.25
C ASN A 305 -6.51 13.87 -2.18
N PHE A 306 -5.51 14.46 -1.52
CA PHE A 306 -4.83 13.84 -0.39
C PHE A 306 -5.80 13.55 0.76
N LEU A 307 -6.67 14.50 1.10
CA LEU A 307 -7.65 14.32 2.19
C LEU A 307 -8.67 13.22 1.86
N LEU A 308 -9.13 13.12 0.61
CA LEU A 308 -9.96 12.01 0.15
C LEU A 308 -9.22 10.68 0.23
N ASP A 309 -7.94 10.64 -0.15
CA ASP A 309 -7.13 9.42 -0.05
C ASP A 309 -6.94 8.99 1.42
N CYS A 310 -6.90 9.93 2.38
CA CYS A 310 -6.88 9.63 3.81
C CYS A 310 -8.14 8.90 4.29
N LEU A 311 -9.28 9.01 3.61
CA LEU A 311 -10.52 8.32 3.96
C LEU A 311 -10.44 6.79 3.71
N TYR A 312 -9.45 6.33 2.94
CA TYR A 312 -9.15 4.90 2.77
C TYR A 312 -8.31 4.31 3.91
N VAL A 313 -7.63 5.15 4.70
CA VAL A 313 -6.72 4.69 5.76
C VAL A 313 -7.52 3.93 6.84
N PRO A 314 -7.06 2.75 7.31
CA PRO A 314 -7.76 1.96 8.33
C PRO A 314 -7.90 2.66 9.70
N ASP A 315 -7.03 3.60 10.03
CA ASP A 315 -7.08 4.37 11.26
C ASP A 315 -8.26 5.35 11.26
N ARG A 316 -9.20 5.15 12.18
CA ARG A 316 -10.38 6.01 12.33
C ARG A 316 -10.03 7.47 12.65
N SER A 317 -8.97 7.72 13.41
CA SER A 317 -8.56 9.07 13.78
C SER A 317 -8.09 9.87 12.56
N VAL A 318 -7.35 9.23 11.66
CA VAL A 318 -6.94 9.80 10.37
C VAL A 318 -8.16 10.15 9.52
N ARG A 319 -9.13 9.23 9.39
CA ARG A 319 -10.36 9.50 8.61
C ARG A 319 -11.17 10.65 9.19
N ALA A 320 -11.31 10.72 10.52
CA ALA A 320 -12.03 11.79 11.19
C ALA A 320 -11.36 13.16 10.97
N ALA A 321 -10.03 13.23 11.12
CA ALA A 321 -9.27 14.46 10.90
C ALA A 321 -9.32 14.91 9.44
N ALA A 322 -9.21 13.98 8.49
CA ALA A 322 -9.33 14.26 7.06
C ALA A 322 -10.72 14.79 6.69
N LEU A 323 -11.79 14.16 7.21
CA LEU A 323 -13.16 14.62 6.99
C LEU A 323 -13.39 16.01 7.60
N ALA A 324 -12.94 16.24 8.83
CA ALA A 324 -13.05 17.55 9.47
C ALA A 324 -12.35 18.64 8.63
N ARG A 325 -11.16 18.35 8.09
CA ARG A 325 -10.44 19.28 7.21
C ARG A 325 -11.17 19.50 5.89
N LEU A 326 -11.71 18.44 5.26
CA LEU A 326 -12.55 18.56 4.06
C LEU A 326 -13.79 19.43 4.32
N GLN A 327 -14.44 19.27 5.47
CA GLN A 327 -15.61 20.06 5.86
C GLN A 327 -15.28 21.54 6.12
N GLN A 328 -14.07 21.85 6.61
CA GLN A 328 -13.60 23.23 6.70
C GLN A 328 -13.45 23.88 5.33
N MET A 329 -13.02 23.11 4.31
CA MET A 329 -12.90 23.60 2.93
C MET A 329 -14.26 23.62 2.21
N ARG A 330 -15.14 22.68 2.55
CA ARG A 330 -16.42 22.39 1.90
C ARG A 330 -17.45 21.92 2.93
N PRO A 331 -18.17 22.83 3.60
CA PRO A 331 -19.11 22.50 4.67
C PRO A 331 -20.26 21.56 4.27
N ASP A 332 -20.52 21.43 2.97
CA ASP A 332 -21.53 20.56 2.37
C ASP A 332 -21.16 19.07 2.34
N VAL A 333 -19.89 18.72 2.62
CA VAL A 333 -19.39 17.34 2.59
C VAL A 333 -20.00 16.50 3.70
N LYS A 334 -20.76 15.47 3.31
CA LYS A 334 -21.29 14.41 4.17
C LYS A 334 -20.64 13.08 3.83
N PHE A 335 -20.04 12.42 4.81
CA PHE A 335 -19.37 11.14 4.65
C PHE A 335 -19.44 10.33 5.93
N ASP A 336 -19.69 9.02 5.81
CA ASP A 336 -19.67 8.09 6.94
C ASP A 336 -18.27 7.47 7.06
N ILE A 337 -17.53 7.86 8.11
CA ILE A 337 -16.16 7.37 8.36
C ILE A 337 -16.14 5.94 8.94
N ASP A 338 -17.27 5.45 9.43
CA ASP A 338 -17.40 4.15 10.09
C ASP A 338 -18.05 3.10 9.18
N ALA A 339 -18.47 3.48 7.97
CA ALA A 339 -18.88 2.58 6.90
C ALA A 339 -17.80 1.52 6.60
N ASP A 340 -18.20 0.36 6.10
CA ASP A 340 -17.27 -0.68 5.67
C ASP A 340 -16.36 -0.20 4.51
N PRO A 341 -15.21 -0.85 4.25
CA PRO A 341 -14.26 -0.40 3.24
C PRO A 341 -14.85 -0.19 1.83
N ASP A 342 -15.76 -1.06 1.38
CA ASP A 342 -16.37 -1.00 0.05
C ASP A 342 -17.33 0.21 -0.03
N ALA A 343 -18.16 0.39 1.00
CA ALA A 343 -19.06 1.55 1.10
C ALA A 343 -18.30 2.87 1.20
N ARG A 344 -17.18 2.91 1.93
CA ARG A 344 -16.28 4.09 1.99
C ARG A 344 -15.69 4.40 0.62
N ALA A 345 -15.20 3.39 -0.11
CA ALA A 345 -14.65 3.59 -1.45
C ALA A 345 -15.68 4.20 -2.41
N ALA A 346 -16.91 3.69 -2.40
CA ALA A 346 -18.01 4.26 -3.18
C ALA A 346 -18.33 5.70 -2.76
N GLY A 347 -18.27 6.01 -1.45
CA GLY A 347 -18.43 7.37 -0.93
C GLY A 347 -17.35 8.34 -1.42
N VAL A 348 -16.08 7.91 -1.39
CA VAL A 348 -14.95 8.71 -1.85
C VAL A 348 -15.05 8.99 -3.34
N ALA A 349 -15.40 7.99 -4.15
CA ALA A 349 -15.62 8.16 -5.59
C ALA A 349 -16.70 9.21 -5.89
N ARG A 350 -17.82 9.20 -5.16
CA ARG A 350 -18.88 10.23 -5.27
C ARG A 350 -18.37 11.62 -4.90
N LEU A 351 -17.64 11.76 -3.79
CA LEU A 351 -17.07 13.04 -3.37
C LEU A 351 -16.08 13.59 -4.41
N ARG A 352 -15.24 12.73 -4.99
CA ARG A 352 -14.26 13.14 -6.02
C ARG A 352 -14.96 13.62 -7.29
N ALA A 353 -16.03 12.94 -7.73
CA ALA A 353 -16.85 13.38 -8.85
C ALA A 353 -17.51 14.75 -8.58
N ALA A 354 -18.05 14.94 -7.36
CA ALA A 354 -18.64 16.21 -6.96
C ALA A 354 -17.59 17.34 -6.95
N LEU A 355 -16.37 17.10 -6.48
CA LEU A 355 -15.30 18.09 -6.47
C LEU A 355 -14.80 18.45 -7.88
N ALA A 356 -14.73 17.47 -8.80
CA ALA A 356 -14.36 17.71 -10.20
C ALA A 356 -15.38 18.61 -10.94
N SER A 357 -16.67 18.48 -10.64
CA SER A 357 -17.74 19.29 -11.24
C SER A 357 -17.72 20.77 -10.85
N VAL A 358 -17.01 21.13 -9.77
CA VAL A 358 -16.94 22.52 -9.26
C VAL A 358 -15.75 23.27 -9.86
N THR A 359 -15.07 22.70 -10.87
CA THR A 359 -14.00 23.40 -11.59
C THR A 359 -14.52 24.76 -12.06
N PRO A 360 -13.95 25.89 -11.57
CA PRO A 360 -14.45 27.22 -11.86
C PRO A 360 -14.49 27.45 -13.36
N PRO A 361 -15.43 28.27 -13.88
CA PRO A 361 -15.43 28.64 -15.29
C PRO A 361 -14.02 29.10 -15.64
N GLN A 362 -13.38 28.41 -16.60
CA GLN A 362 -12.05 28.77 -17.06
C GLN A 362 -12.08 30.28 -17.30
N ALA A 363 -11.20 31.01 -16.60
CA ALA A 363 -11.04 32.44 -16.81
C ALA A 363 -10.63 32.61 -18.27
N GLY A 364 -11.63 32.82 -19.11
CA GLY A 364 -11.47 32.88 -20.54
C GLY A 364 -10.51 34.00 -20.91
N ASP A 365 -9.61 33.66 -21.82
CA ASP A 365 -9.18 34.50 -22.94
C ASP A 365 -9.76 35.91 -22.88
N ARG A 366 -8.95 36.84 -22.37
CA ARG A 366 -9.08 38.27 -22.63
C ARG A 366 -7.93 38.70 -23.52
#